data_AF-A0A8I2G6N2-F1
#
_entry.id   AF-A0A8I2G6N2-F1
#
_cell.length_a   1.000
_cell.length_b   1.000
_cell.length_c   1.000
_cell.angle_alpha   90.00
_cell.angle_beta   90.00
_cell.angle_gamma   90.00
#
_symmetry.space_group_name_H-M   'P 1'
#
loop_
_entity.id
_entity.type
_entity.pdbx_description
1 polymer ?
#
loop_
_entity_poly.entity_id
_entity_poly.type
_entity_poly.pdbx_seq_one_letter_code
_entity_poly.pdbx_strand_id
1 'polypeptide(L)' 'VMQMTCRDRNRIGMQADLLGAAALGIKNCLCLAGDHQIFSGAGRLKGHPGAKNVYDVDTCQLVGIL' A
#
# COMPACT_ATOMS: atom_id res chain seq x y z
N VAL A 1 -3.76 1.04 15.09
CA VAL A 1 -3.80 1.70 13.77
C VAL A 1 -3.02 0.81 12.81
N MET A 2 -3.61 0.42 11.68
CA MET A 2 -2.93 -0.32 10.61
C MET A 2 -2.38 0.66 9.58
N GLN A 3 -1.15 0.46 9.14
CA GLN A 3 -0.55 1.23 8.05
C GLN A 3 -0.64 0.42 6.76
N MET A 4 -1.20 1.01 5.70
CA MET A 4 -1.43 0.33 4.44
C MET A 4 -0.83 1.13 3.29
N THR A 5 0.07 0.49 2.54
CA THR A 5 0.76 1.08 1.38
C THR A 5 0.21 0.55 0.06
N CYS A 6 -0.22 1.46 -0.83
CA CYS A 6 -0.82 1.11 -2.12
C CYS A 6 0.16 0.61 -3.19
N ARG A 7 1.47 0.84 -3.00
CA ARG A 7 2.53 0.51 -3.97
C ARG A 7 2.61 -0.97 -4.33
N ASP A 8 2.55 -1.83 -3.32
CA ASP A 8 3.00 -3.23 -3.43
C ASP A 8 1.85 -4.24 -3.55
N ARG A 9 0.59 -3.78 -3.50
CA ARG A 9 -0.59 -4.66 -3.45
C ARG A 9 -1.64 -4.26 -4.47
N ASN A 10 -2.35 -5.27 -4.97
CA ASN A 10 -3.54 -5.08 -5.79
C ASN A 10 -4.78 -4.89 -4.91
N ARG A 11 -5.91 -4.51 -5.51
CA ARG A 11 -7.17 -4.24 -4.79
C ARG A 11 -7.64 -5.41 -3.93
N ILE A 12 -7.45 -6.64 -4.40
CA ILE A 12 -7.91 -7.85 -3.69
C ILE A 12 -7.05 -8.08 -2.45
N GLY A 13 -5.72 -7.94 -2.58
CA GLY A 13 -4.81 -8.06 -1.44
C GLY A 13 -5.08 -7.00 -0.38
N MET A 14 -5.36 -5.75 -0.80
CA MET A 14 -5.74 -4.69 0.13
C MET A 14 -7.08 -4.98 0.83
N GLN A 15 -8.09 -5.47 0.13
CA GLN A 15 -9.35 -5.85 0.74
C GLN A 15 -9.20 -7.02 1.73
N ALA A 16 -8.37 -8.02 1.41
CA ALA A 16 -8.08 -9.13 2.31
C ALA A 16 -7.39 -8.66 3.60
N ASP A 17 -6.43 -7.75 3.48
CA ASP A 17 -5.76 -7.11 4.61
C ASP A 17 -6.75 -6.33 5.50
N LEU A 18 -7.67 -5.57 4.89
CA LEU A 18 -8.70 -4.82 5.62
C LEU A 18 -9.70 -5.73 6.34
N LEU A 19 -10.12 -6.83 5.70
CA LEU A 19 -10.98 -7.84 6.33
C LEU A 19 -10.27 -8.50 7.52
N GLY A 20 -8.99 -8.83 7.38
CA GLY A 20 -8.18 -9.36 8.48
C GLY A 20 -8.01 -8.35 9.62
N ALA A 21 -7.78 -7.09 9.29
CA ALA A 21 -7.67 -6.01 10.28
C ALA A 21 -8.99 -5.81 11.05
N ALA A 22 -10.12 -5.85 10.36
CA ALA A 22 -11.45 -5.78 10.96
C ALA A 22 -11.71 -6.97 11.89
N ALA A 23 -11.33 -8.19 11.49
CA ALA A 23 -11.43 -9.39 12.33
C ALA A 23 -10.58 -9.29 13.61
N LEU A 24 -9.46 -8.58 13.55
CA LEU A 24 -8.60 -8.28 14.71
C LEU A 24 -9.06 -7.05 15.51
N GLY A 25 -10.19 -6.43 15.16
CA GLY A 25 -10.74 -5.26 15.85
C GLY A 25 -10.01 -3.95 15.58
N ILE A 26 -9.17 -3.89 14.54
CA ILE A 26 -8.51 -2.65 14.11
C ILE A 26 -9.52 -1.79 13.36
N LYS A 27 -9.77 -0.58 13.88
CA LYS A 27 -10.76 0.36 13.30
C LYS A 27 -10.14 1.55 12.58
N ASN A 28 -8.83 1.71 12.69
CA ASN A 28 -8.12 2.89 12.17
C ASN A 28 -7.06 2.44 11.17
N CYS A 29 -7.15 2.93 9.95
CA CYS A 29 -6.19 2.66 8.87
C CYS A 29 -5.53 3.95 8.39
N LEU A 30 -4.20 3.92 8.23
CA LEU A 30 -3.40 4.98 7.64
C LEU A 30 -3.03 4.57 6.21
N CYS A 31 -3.66 5.21 5.23
CA CYS A 31 -3.44 4.95 3.80
C CYS A 31 -2.27 5.77 3.27
N LEU A 32 -1.28 5.10 2.66
CA LEU A 32 -0.07 5.73 2.12
C LEU A 32 0.17 5.27 0.69
N ALA A 33 0.66 6.17 -0.17
CA ALA A 33 1.03 5.81 -1.53
C ALA A 33 2.27 4.89 -1.55
N GLY A 34 3.18 5.11 -0.59
CA GLY A 34 4.49 4.46 -0.52
C GLY A 34 5.54 5.15 -1.39
N ASP A 35 6.81 4.76 -1.23
CA ASP A 35 7.94 5.32 -1.98
C ASP A 35 8.02 4.71 -3.38
N HIS A 36 8.28 5.50 -4.41
CA HIS A 36 8.56 4.98 -5.74
C HIS A 36 9.86 4.14 -5.73
N GLN A 37 9.83 2.89 -6.26
CA GLN A 37 10.97 1.95 -6.15
C GLN A 37 12.24 2.46 -6.82
N ILE A 38 12.08 3.33 -7.82
CA ILE A 38 13.18 3.88 -8.60
C ILE A 38 13.74 5.17 -7.97
N PHE A 39 12.95 5.88 -7.16
CA PHE A 39 13.27 7.25 -6.74
C PHE A 39 13.35 7.34 -5.21
N SER A 40 14.57 7.32 -4.68
CA SER A 40 14.87 7.85 -3.34
C SER A 40 15.76 9.08 -3.50
N GLY A 41 15.66 10.07 -2.60
CA GLY A 41 16.34 11.37 -2.67
C GLY A 41 17.87 11.37 -2.77
N ALA A 42 18.50 10.21 -2.90
CA ALA A 42 19.94 10.01 -3.12
C ALA A 42 20.29 9.43 -4.50
N GLY A 43 19.34 9.37 -5.46
CA GLY A 43 19.59 8.85 -6.81
C GLY A 43 19.91 7.34 -6.87
N ARG A 44 19.60 6.60 -5.80
CA ARG A 44 19.80 5.14 -5.71
C ARG A 44 18.47 4.40 -5.82
N LEU A 45 18.49 3.31 -6.61
CA LEU A 45 17.41 2.31 -6.70
C LEU A 45 17.11 1.78 -5.30
N LYS A 46 15.88 1.96 -4.81
CA LYS A 46 15.42 1.48 -3.50
C LYS A 46 14.65 0.17 -3.74
N GLY A 47 15.30 -0.97 -3.51
CA GLY A 47 14.67 -2.30 -3.60
C GLY A 47 15.38 -3.26 -4.56
N HIS A 48 14.77 -4.42 -4.79
CA HIS A 48 15.31 -5.43 -5.69
C HIS A 48 15.23 -4.93 -7.15
N PRO A 49 16.30 -5.06 -7.98
CA PRO A 49 16.35 -4.50 -9.34
C PRO A 49 15.24 -4.95 -10.29
N GLY A 50 14.56 -6.05 -10.00
CA GLY A 50 13.42 -6.57 -10.77
C GLY A 50 12.04 -6.30 -10.16
N ALA A 51 11.95 -5.60 -9.02
CA ALA A 51 10.68 -5.32 -8.39
C ALA A 51 9.86 -4.32 -9.23
N LYS A 52 8.58 -4.64 -9.43
CA LYS A 52 7.61 -3.79 -10.14
C LYS A 52 6.62 -3.22 -9.15
N ASN A 53 6.17 -2.00 -9.40
CA ASN A 53 5.04 -1.43 -8.69
C ASN A 53 3.75 -2.11 -9.13
N VAL A 54 2.84 -2.35 -8.19
CA VAL A 54 1.55 -2.96 -8.48
C VAL A 54 0.47 -1.89 -8.75
N TYR A 55 0.60 -0.67 -8.21
CA TYR A 55 -0.21 0.54 -8.50
C TYR A 55 -1.64 0.30 -9.05
N ASP A 56 -2.40 -0.63 -8.45
CA ASP A 56 -3.75 -0.98 -8.91
C ASP A 56 -4.80 -0.01 -8.35
N VAL A 57 -4.53 0.54 -7.16
CA VAL A 57 -5.41 1.48 -6.45
C VAL A 57 -4.54 2.59 -5.89
N ASP A 58 -4.93 3.85 -6.08
CA ASP A 58 -4.26 4.98 -5.44
C ASP A 58 -4.78 5.20 -4.00
N THR A 59 -4.14 6.10 -3.23
CA THR A 59 -4.56 6.37 -1.85
C THR A 59 -5.96 6.93 -1.73
N CYS A 60 -6.42 7.72 -2.70
CA CYS A 60 -7.74 8.33 -2.68
C CYS A 60 -8.83 7.29 -2.94
N GLN A 61 -8.60 6.41 -3.91
CA GLN A 61 -9.44 5.27 -4.21
C GLN A 61 -9.49 4.30 -3.03
N LEU A 62 -8.37 4.10 -2.33
CA LEU A 62 -8.35 3.25 -1.14
C LEU A 62 -9.21 3.82 -0.01
N VAL A 63 -9.22 5.15 0.19
CA VAL A 63 -10.14 5.78 1.15
C VAL A 63 -11.60 5.57 0.75
N GLY A 64 -11.93 5.54 -0.54
CA GLY A 64 -13.28 5.23 -1.00
C GLY A 64 -13.71 3.77 -0.80
N ILE A 65 -12.77 2.86 -0.52
CA ILE A 65 -13.03 1.43 -0.25
C ILE A 65 -13.21 1.17 1.26
N LEU A 66 -12.69 2.04 2.12
CA LEU A 66 -12.81 1.99 3.58
C LEU A 66 -14.19 2.48 4.05
#